data_AF-A0A2V5QXG4-F1
#
_entry.id   AF-A0A2V5QXG4-F1
#
_cell.length_a   1.000
_cell.length_b   1.000
_cell.length_c   1.000
_cell.angle_alpha   90.00
_cell.angle_beta   90.00
_cell.angle_gamma   90.00
#
_symmetry.space_group_name_H-M   'P 1'
#
loop_
_entity.id
_entity.type
_entity.pdbx_description
1 polymer ?
#
loop_
_entity_poly.entity_id
_entity_poly.type
_entity_poly.pdbx_seq_one_letter_code
_entity_poly.pdbx_strand_id
1 'polypeptide(L)'
;ATKFFQENCYYEEKTARQEAMRGTFDPLYLSYTLGKLEILKLRDDYKAQEGDEFSLPQFHNELLNHGMPPIRLLREIMLKDQSKWDEVL
;
A
#
# COMPACT_ATOMS: atom_id res chain seq x y z
N ALA A 1 -7.15 -16.52 17.03
CA ALA A 1 -7.09 -15.17 16.45
C ALA A 1 -8.30 -14.28 16.81
N THR A 2 -9.52 -14.78 17.07
CA THR A 2 -10.70 -13.94 17.41
C THR A 2 -10.43 -12.89 18.50
N LYS A 3 -9.86 -13.28 19.65
CA LYS A 3 -9.57 -12.38 20.77
C LYS A 3 -8.66 -11.21 20.36
N PHE A 4 -7.70 -11.45 19.48
CA PHE A 4 -6.82 -10.40 18.94
C PHE A 4 -7.62 -9.32 18.21
N PHE A 5 -8.60 -9.68 17.39
CA PHE A 5 -9.46 -8.72 16.71
C PHE A 5 -10.40 -7.98 17.67
N GLN A 6 -10.87 -8.61 18.74
CA GLN A 6 -11.67 -7.92 19.75
C GLN A 6 -10.84 -6.87 20.51
N GLU A 7 -9.60 -7.21 20.87
CA GLU A 7 -8.72 -6.33 21.67
C GLU A 7 -8.09 -5.19 20.85
N ASN A 8 -7.75 -5.46 19.57
CA ASN A 8 -6.98 -4.51 18.74
C ASN A 8 -7.80 -3.84 17.64
N CYS A 9 -8.91 -4.45 17.21
CA CYS A 9 -9.80 -3.90 16.19
C CYS A 9 -11.18 -3.53 16.75
N TYR A 10 -11.43 -3.80 18.04
CA TYR A 10 -12.66 -3.47 18.76
C TYR A 10 -13.93 -4.06 18.11
N TYR A 11 -13.79 -5.23 17.47
CA TYR A 11 -14.92 -5.94 16.87
C TYR A 11 -15.70 -6.77 17.89
N GLU A 12 -17.01 -6.83 17.69
CA GLU A 12 -17.89 -7.80 18.35
C GLU A 12 -17.51 -9.24 17.95
N GLU A 13 -17.83 -10.20 18.82
CA GLU A 13 -17.36 -11.60 18.71
C GLU A 13 -17.60 -12.21 17.32
N LYS A 14 -18.80 -12.01 16.75
CA LYS A 14 -19.16 -12.57 15.45
C LYS A 14 -18.25 -12.07 14.32
N THR A 15 -18.05 -10.75 14.22
CA THR A 15 -17.21 -10.14 13.19
C THR A 15 -15.74 -10.48 13.41
N ALA A 16 -15.28 -10.42 14.66
CA ALA A 16 -13.91 -10.81 15.03
C ALA A 16 -13.60 -12.27 14.64
N ARG A 17 -14.55 -13.19 14.82
CA ARG A 17 -14.41 -14.58 14.42
C ARG A 17 -14.39 -14.73 12.89
N GLN A 18 -15.23 -13.99 12.17
CA GLN A 18 -15.24 -14.03 10.70
C GLN A 18 -13.89 -13.59 10.11
N GLU A 19 -13.32 -12.50 10.62
CA GLU A 19 -12.02 -12.00 10.17
C GLU A 19 -10.88 -12.95 10.55
N ALA A 20 -10.88 -13.47 11.77
CA ALA A 20 -9.95 -14.51 12.20
C ALA A 20 -9.99 -15.76 11.31
N MET A 21 -11.18 -16.17 10.85
CA MET A 21 -11.33 -17.29 9.92
C MET A 21 -10.87 -16.92 8.51
N ARG A 22 -11.23 -15.74 8.00
CA ARG A 22 -10.83 -15.27 6.66
C ARG A 22 -9.31 -15.28 6.49
N GLY A 23 -8.56 -14.85 7.51
CA GLY A 23 -7.10 -14.88 7.49
C GLY A 23 -6.47 -16.28 7.39
N THR A 24 -7.24 -17.37 7.55
CA THR A 24 -6.73 -18.75 7.40
C THR A 24 -6.75 -19.26 5.96
N PHE A 25 -7.48 -18.59 5.05
CA PHE A 25 -7.67 -19.07 3.68
C PHE A 25 -7.59 -17.98 2.60
N ASP A 26 -7.67 -16.70 2.96
CA ASP A 26 -7.55 -15.57 2.03
C ASP A 26 -6.07 -15.21 1.82
N PRO A 27 -5.45 -15.52 0.67
CA PRO A 27 -4.04 -15.18 0.42
C PRO A 27 -3.80 -13.68 0.27
N LEU A 28 -4.85 -12.88 0.09
CA LEU A 28 -4.78 -11.41 -0.08
C LEU A 28 -5.22 -10.67 1.19
N TYR A 29 -5.27 -11.35 2.34
CA TYR A 29 -5.82 -10.82 3.58
C TYR A 29 -5.19 -9.47 4.02
N LEU A 30 -3.91 -9.28 3.73
CA LEU A 30 -3.14 -8.10 4.12
C LEU A 30 -2.99 -7.04 3.01
N SER A 31 -3.60 -7.23 1.85
CA SER A 31 -3.39 -6.35 0.68
C SER A 31 -3.74 -4.89 0.93
N TYR A 32 -4.72 -4.60 1.80
CA TYR A 32 -5.07 -3.22 2.17
C TYR A 32 -3.90 -2.48 2.81
N THR A 33 -3.25 -3.09 3.80
CA THR A 33 -2.13 -2.48 4.51
C THR A 33 -0.88 -2.52 3.65
N LEU A 34 -0.61 -3.65 2.98
CA LEU A 34 0.54 -3.78 2.10
C LEU A 34 0.52 -2.72 0.99
N GLY A 35 -0.56 -2.64 0.21
CA GLY A 35 -0.67 -1.65 -0.87
C GLY A 35 -0.62 -0.20 -0.36
N LYS A 36 -1.18 0.08 0.83
CA LYS A 36 -1.03 1.40 1.47
C LYS A 36 0.44 1.72 1.75
N LEU A 37 1.20 0.79 2.34
CA LEU A 37 2.61 0.99 2.67
C LEU A 37 3.45 1.16 1.39
N GLU A 38 3.20 0.36 0.36
CA GLU A 38 3.88 0.45 -0.92
C GLU A 38 3.62 1.80 -1.63
N ILE A 39 2.37 2.30 -1.62
CA ILE A 39 2.03 3.63 -2.16
C ILE A 39 2.72 4.75 -1.36
N LEU A 40 2.75 4.63 -0.03
CA LEU A 40 3.43 5.62 0.82
C LEU A 40 4.93 5.66 0.55
N LYS A 41 5.59 4.51 0.41
CA LYS A 41 7.01 4.45 0.03
C LYS A 41 7.24 5.03 -1.37
N LEU A 42 6.42 4.67 -2.35
CA LEU A 42 6.50 5.25 -3.70
C LEU A 42 6.38 6.78 -3.66
N ARG A 43 5.46 7.33 -2.87
CA ARG A 43 5.35 8.78 -2.68
C ARG A 43 6.61 9.38 -2.08
N ASP A 44 7.19 8.74 -1.08
CA ASP A 44 8.38 9.24 -0.39
C ASP A 44 9.62 9.20 -1.32
N ASP A 45 9.75 8.16 -2.15
CA ASP A 45 10.78 8.07 -3.18
C ASP A 45 10.60 9.10 -4.30
N TYR A 46 9.35 9.29 -4.76
CA TYR A 46 8.99 10.31 -5.73
C TYR A 46 9.29 11.72 -5.18
N LYS A 47 8.95 11.96 -3.91
CA LYS A 47 9.26 13.21 -3.23
C LYS A 47 10.76 13.47 -3.14
N ALA A 48 11.55 12.45 -2.80
CA ALA A 48 13.01 12.57 -2.76
C ALA A 48 13.61 12.85 -4.15
N GLN A 49 13.01 12.30 -5.22
CA GLN A 49 13.41 12.55 -6.60
C GLN A 49 13.11 13.97 -7.07
N GLU A 50 11.91 14.50 -6.78
CA GLU A 50 11.50 15.83 -7.26
C GLU A 50 12.04 16.97 -6.39
N GLY A 51 12.45 16.68 -5.14
CA GLY A 51 13.07 17.68 -4.26
C GLY A 51 12.14 18.85 -3.98
N ASP A 52 12.63 20.07 -4.21
CA ASP A 52 11.88 21.32 -3.96
C ASP A 52 10.68 21.49 -4.91
N GLU A 53 10.67 20.81 -6.05
CA GLU A 53 9.58 20.83 -7.04
C GLU A 53 8.45 19.84 -6.68
N PHE A 54 8.58 19.07 -5.59
CA PHE A 54 7.56 18.10 -5.21
C PHE A 54 6.20 18.76 -4.92
N SER A 55 5.16 18.23 -5.56
CA SER A 55 3.77 18.59 -5.31
C SER A 55 2.91 17.34 -5.10
N LEU A 56 2.20 17.29 -3.95
CA LEU A 56 1.32 16.18 -3.63
C LEU A 56 0.18 16.00 -4.67
N PRO A 57 -0.48 17.08 -5.16
CA PRO A 57 -1.42 16.97 -6.28
C PRO A 57 -0.81 16.36 -7.54
N GLN A 58 0.42 16.73 -7.92
CA GLN A 58 1.07 16.16 -9.10
C GLN A 58 1.34 14.67 -8.92
N PHE A 59 1.83 14.26 -7.73
CA PHE A 59 2.00 12.84 -7.41
C PHE A 59 0.69 12.06 -7.53
N HIS A 60 -0.42 12.56 -6.97
CA HIS A 60 -1.71 11.88 -7.08
C HIS A 60 -2.22 11.80 -8.52
N ASN A 61 -2.08 12.87 -9.29
CA ASN A 61 -2.47 12.88 -10.70
C ASN A 61 -1.66 11.84 -11.48
N GLU A 62 -0.34 11.82 -11.29
CA GLU A 62 0.53 10.87 -11.96
C GLU A 62 0.21 9.43 -11.58
N LEU A 63 0.05 9.14 -10.28
CA LEU A 63 -0.32 7.80 -9.79
C LEU A 63 -1.62 7.29 -10.41
N LEU A 64 -2.65 8.14 -10.45
CA LEU A 64 -4.00 7.75 -10.90
C LEU A 64 -4.15 7.71 -12.43
N ASN A 65 -3.27 8.37 -13.17
CA ASN A 65 -3.27 8.37 -14.64
C ASN A 65 -3.01 6.98 -15.25
N HIS A 66 -2.45 6.05 -14.47
CA HIS A 66 -2.02 4.72 -14.95
C HIS A 66 -3.00 3.58 -14.59
N GLY A 67 -4.11 3.88 -13.90
CA GLY A 67 -5.10 2.88 -13.49
C GLY A 67 -4.64 2.05 -12.28
N MET A 68 -4.60 0.72 -12.42
CA MET A 68 -4.24 -0.20 -11.33
C MET A 68 -3.08 -1.17 -11.64
N PRO A 69 -1.90 -0.69 -12.12
CA PRO A 69 -0.76 -1.59 -12.28
C PRO A 69 -0.24 -2.06 -10.91
N PRO A 70 0.48 -3.20 -10.83
CA PRO A 70 1.28 -3.53 -9.66
C PRO A 70 2.20 -2.37 -9.26
N ILE A 71 2.36 -2.12 -7.95
CA ILE A 71 3.16 -0.97 -7.46
C ILE A 71 4.57 -0.98 -8.03
N ARG A 72 5.20 -2.16 -8.14
CA ARG A 72 6.49 -2.32 -8.81
C ARG A 72 6.50 -1.67 -10.21
N LEU A 73 5.50 -1.93 -11.05
CA LEU A 73 5.42 -1.33 -12.40
C LEU A 73 5.13 0.17 -12.35
N LEU A 74 4.33 0.65 -11.39
CA LEU A 74 4.16 2.08 -11.15
C LEU A 74 5.48 2.76 -10.79
N ARG A 75 6.37 2.09 -10.04
CA ARG A 75 7.71 2.61 -9.74
C ARG A 75 8.56 2.77 -10.99
N GLU A 76 8.46 1.84 -11.96
CA GLU A 76 9.17 1.98 -13.24
C GLU A 76 8.69 3.19 -14.05
N ILE A 77 7.40 3.50 -13.97
CA ILE A 77 6.78 4.62 -14.69
C ILE A 77 7.11 5.96 -14.01
N MET A 78 7.05 6.01 -12.67
CA MET A 78 7.10 7.25 -11.90
C MET A 78 8.51 7.62 -11.38
N LEU A 79 9.41 6.64 -11.24
CA LEU A 79 10.76 6.87 -10.71
C LEU A 79 11.82 6.77 -11.83
N LYS A 80 12.68 7.79 -11.88
CA LYS A 80 13.80 7.93 -12.81
C LYS A 80 14.97 7.01 -12.46
N ASP A 81 15.13 6.69 -11.18
CA ASP A 81 16.22 5.84 -10.67
C ASP A 81 15.82 4.36 -10.68
N GLN A 82 16.40 3.61 -11.61
CA GLN A 82 16.13 2.18 -11.80
C GLN A 82 16.51 1.34 -10.58
N SER A 83 17.49 1.77 -9.78
CA SER A 83 17.92 1.02 -8.60
C SER A 83 16.81 0.90 -7.54
N LYS A 84 15.82 1.80 -7.58
CA LYS A 84 14.71 1.86 -6.64
C LYS A 84 13.48 1.09 -7.09
N TRP A 85 13.41 0.59 -8.33
CA TRP A 85 12.16 0.03 -8.87
C TRP A 85 11.66 -1.18 -8.09
N ASP A 86 12.56 -2.03 -7.62
CA ASP A 86 12.20 -3.24 -6.86
C ASP A 86 12.07 -2.99 -5.34
N GLU A 87 12.44 -1.80 -4.86
CA GLU A 87 12.25 -1.40 -3.47
C GLU A 87 10.78 -1.01 -3.22
N VAL A 88 9.88 -1.98 -3.10
CA VAL A 88 8.45 -1.69 -2.88
C VAL A 88 8.08 -1.44 -1.42
N LEU A 89 8.95 -1.83 -0.46
CA LEU A 89 8.79 -1.61 0.99
C LEU A 89 10.04 -0.99 1.63
#